data_AF-T0YI57-F1
#
_entry.id   AF-T0YI57-F1
#
_cell.length_a   1.000
_cell.length_b   1.000
_cell.length_c   1.000
_cell.angle_alpha   90.00
_cell.angle_beta   90.00
_cell.angle_gamma   90.00
#
_symmetry.space_group_name_H-M   'P 1'
#
loop_
_entity.id
_entity.type
_entity.pdbx_description
1 polymer ?
#
loop_
_entity_poly.entity_id
_entity_poly.type
_entity_poly.pdbx_seq_one_letter_code
_entity_poly.pdbx_strand_id
1 'polypeptide(L)'
;MVKTSEEPPTAFANWKHIRVFEFFIRFYSLPVESEFDPTLIFAIIFPFFFGLMVGDIGYGLVILLFSIWVVRKITHPETFSMMPKRISAFAVQILGKGPLLVLGKVLIPSSIIAIIAGVIFNNFFGFKLLPFTILDPITSYGIAKLLLISGYIGLAMVSFGFILGILNNIAHGDNHKAISSVGWLILAWGVAITGLNFLHKVSISLNPITGPLTALPVYMAILGLIIVIVFERGRGMIEVPSLISHILSYTRIVGILLASVILAFVVD
;
A
#
# COMPACT_ATOMS: atom_id res chain seq x y z
N MET A 1 25.27 4.42 43.66
CA MET A 1 24.89 3.65 42.46
C MET A 1 23.66 4.31 41.87
N VAL A 2 23.86 5.17 40.87
CA VAL A 2 22.77 5.87 40.18
C VAL A 2 22.21 4.90 39.13
N LYS A 3 20.95 4.48 39.27
CA LYS A 3 20.23 3.77 38.21
C LYS A 3 19.80 4.82 37.18
N THR A 4 20.55 4.93 36.09
CA THR A 4 20.18 5.76 34.95
C THR A 4 19.12 5.02 34.13
N SER A 5 18.01 5.70 33.84
CA SER A 5 16.88 5.22 33.02
C SER A 5 17.15 5.40 31.52
N GLU A 6 18.36 5.12 31.06
CA GLU A 6 18.67 5.16 29.63
C GLU A 6 18.48 3.76 29.03
N GLU A 7 17.48 3.65 28.17
CA GLU A 7 17.28 2.49 27.30
C GLU A 7 18.51 2.31 26.39
N PRO A 8 19.03 1.08 26.24
CA PRO A 8 20.23 0.82 25.46
C PRO A 8 19.99 1.13 23.97
N PRO A 9 21.03 1.50 23.20
CA PRO A 9 20.87 1.80 21.78
C PRO A 9 20.49 0.53 21.01
N THR A 10 19.36 0.60 20.31
CA THR A 10 18.81 -0.52 19.53
C THR A 10 19.74 -0.84 18.35
N ALA A 11 20.48 -1.94 18.46
CA ALA A 11 21.33 -2.46 17.40
C ALA A 11 20.56 -3.49 16.58
N PHE A 12 20.12 -3.12 15.38
CA PHE A 12 19.49 -4.04 14.43
C PHE A 12 20.51 -5.07 13.90
N ALA A 13 20.47 -6.29 14.42
CA ALA A 13 21.15 -7.45 13.84
C ALA A 13 20.29 -8.07 12.73
N ASN A 14 20.16 -7.40 11.58
CA ASN A 14 19.37 -7.90 10.44
C ASN A 14 20.17 -8.02 9.14
N TRP A 15 19.75 -8.98 8.29
CA TRP A 15 20.46 -9.43 7.08
C TRP A 15 20.69 -8.29 6.06
N LYS A 16 21.81 -8.31 5.33
CA LYS A 16 22.27 -7.24 4.41
C LYS A 16 21.24 -6.70 3.40
N HIS A 17 20.20 -7.47 3.06
CA HIS A 17 19.14 -7.07 2.12
C HIS A 17 18.07 -6.18 2.75
N ILE A 18 17.85 -6.24 4.07
CA ILE A 18 16.75 -5.55 4.78
C ILE A 18 17.16 -4.14 5.25
N ARG A 19 18.46 -3.88 5.40
CA ARG A 19 19.03 -2.57 5.81
C ARG A 19 18.61 -1.40 4.89
N VAL A 20 18.23 -1.70 3.66
CA VAL A 20 17.75 -0.73 2.67
C VAL A 20 16.47 -0.03 3.13
N PHE A 21 15.57 -0.75 3.80
CA PHE A 21 14.27 -0.20 4.21
C PHE A 21 14.29 0.48 5.58
N GLU A 22 15.36 0.27 6.36
CA GLU A 22 15.60 0.91 7.66
C GLU A 22 15.72 2.44 7.54
N PHE A 23 16.31 2.94 6.45
CA PHE A 23 16.41 4.38 6.18
C PHE A 23 15.04 5.06 6.04
N PHE A 24 14.07 4.39 5.38
CA PHE A 24 12.71 4.92 5.22
C PHE A 24 11.96 4.97 6.56
N ILE A 25 12.26 4.05 7.48
CA ILE A 25 11.61 4.01 8.80
C ILE A 25 12.22 5.02 9.77
N ARG A 26 13.54 5.21 9.74
CA ARG A 26 14.19 6.28 10.50
C ARG A 26 13.66 7.67 10.15
N PHE A 27 13.13 7.86 8.93
CA PHE A 27 12.47 9.10 8.52
C PHE A 27 11.02 9.25 9.03
N TYR A 28 10.36 8.15 9.39
CA TYR A 28 8.97 8.17 9.88
C TYR A 28 8.88 8.27 11.41
N SER A 29 9.79 7.62 12.15
CA SER A 29 10.06 7.76 13.60
C SER A 29 10.92 6.56 14.04
N LEU A 30 11.86 6.72 14.98
CA LEU A 30 12.55 5.58 15.60
C LEU A 30 11.49 4.65 16.24
N PRO A 31 11.39 3.37 15.84
CA PRO A 31 10.47 2.43 16.47
C PRO A 31 10.87 2.20 17.92
N VAL A 32 9.89 2.23 18.83
CA VAL A 32 10.04 1.83 20.23
C VAL A 32 10.26 0.32 20.29
N GLU A 33 11.15 -0.16 21.16
CA GLU A 33 11.78 -1.49 21.16
C GLU A 33 10.83 -2.71 21.30
N SER A 34 9.51 -2.53 21.34
CA SER A 34 8.53 -3.61 21.55
C SER A 34 7.43 -3.71 20.48
N GLU A 35 7.60 -3.10 19.31
CA GLU A 35 6.61 -3.17 18.21
C GLU A 35 7.14 -3.94 16.99
N PHE A 36 6.23 -4.59 16.27
CA PHE A 36 6.54 -5.38 15.08
C PHE A 36 7.23 -4.51 14.01
N ASP A 37 8.43 -4.88 13.58
CA ASP A 37 9.22 -4.14 12.59
C ASP A 37 8.44 -3.91 11.27
N PRO A 38 7.93 -2.69 11.00
CA PRO A 38 7.14 -2.42 9.79
C PRO A 38 8.01 -2.39 8.52
N THR A 39 9.33 -2.51 8.67
CA THR A 39 10.35 -2.45 7.61
C THR A 39 10.11 -3.47 6.53
N LEU A 40 9.86 -4.71 6.94
CA LEU A 40 9.72 -5.81 6.00
C LEU A 40 8.38 -5.74 5.26
N ILE A 41 7.34 -5.27 5.93
CA ILE A 41 6.02 -5.03 5.34
C ILE A 41 6.12 -3.91 4.29
N PHE A 42 6.69 -2.77 4.68
CA PHE A 42 6.90 -1.64 3.77
C PHE A 42 7.75 -2.03 2.57
N ALA A 43 8.76 -2.88 2.78
CA ALA A 43 9.67 -3.35 1.74
C ALA A 43 8.98 -4.10 0.60
N ILE A 44 7.92 -4.84 0.92
CA ILE A 44 7.17 -5.65 -0.05
C ILE A 44 6.04 -4.81 -0.66
N ILE A 45 5.37 -4.03 0.17
CA ILE A 45 4.17 -3.27 -0.20
C ILE A 45 4.50 -2.07 -1.09
N PHE A 46 5.58 -1.35 -0.78
CA PHE A 46 5.95 -0.16 -1.53
C PHE A 46 6.19 -0.47 -3.02
N PRO A 47 7.00 -1.48 -3.38
CA PRO A 47 7.17 -1.85 -4.78
C PRO A 47 5.89 -2.25 -5.49
N PHE A 48 5.00 -2.95 -4.78
CA PHE A 48 3.72 -3.38 -5.31
C PHE A 48 2.82 -2.21 -5.68
N PHE A 49 2.63 -1.26 -4.76
CA PHE A 49 1.82 -0.07 -5.03
C PHE A 49 2.45 0.86 -6.06
N PHE A 50 3.76 1.07 -6.00
CA PHE A 50 4.46 1.88 -7.00
C PHE A 50 4.28 1.29 -8.40
N GLY A 51 4.45 -0.03 -8.54
CA GLY A 51 4.26 -0.72 -9.80
C GLY A 51 2.84 -0.57 -10.34
N LEU A 52 1.83 -0.74 -9.48
CA LEU A 52 0.43 -0.54 -9.85
C LEU A 52 0.08 0.90 -10.22
N MET A 53 0.71 1.90 -9.59
CA MET A 53 0.50 3.32 -9.93
C MET A 53 1.08 3.68 -11.31
N VAL A 54 2.24 3.12 -11.67
CA VAL A 54 2.85 3.35 -12.99
C VAL A 54 2.05 2.63 -14.07
N GLY A 55 1.78 1.33 -13.87
CA GLY A 55 0.85 0.55 -14.69
C GLY A 55 1.05 0.65 -16.22
N ASP A 56 2.30 0.77 -16.66
CA ASP A 56 2.67 0.92 -18.08
C ASP A 56 4.00 0.22 -18.33
N ILE A 57 4.08 -0.54 -19.43
CA ILE A 57 5.27 -1.32 -19.79
C ILE A 57 6.43 -0.41 -20.17
N GLY A 58 6.15 0.64 -20.94
CA GLY A 58 7.12 1.61 -21.43
C GLY A 58 7.74 2.42 -20.30
N TYR A 59 6.90 3.05 -19.48
CA TYR A 59 7.39 3.76 -18.29
C TYR A 59 8.07 2.82 -17.30
N GLY A 60 7.54 1.61 -17.09
CA GLY A 60 8.19 0.59 -16.26
C GLY A 60 9.60 0.24 -16.74
N LEU A 61 9.81 0.09 -18.05
CA LEU A 61 11.11 -0.21 -18.65
C LEU A 61 12.09 0.97 -18.53
N VAL A 62 11.63 2.20 -18.73
CA VAL A 62 12.45 3.42 -18.53
C VAL A 62 12.90 3.53 -17.07
N ILE A 63 11.99 3.33 -16.12
CA ILE A 63 12.30 3.37 -14.69
C ILE A 63 13.25 2.23 -14.30
N LEU A 64 13.08 1.04 -14.87
CA LEU A 64 13.98 -0.11 -14.67
C LEU A 64 15.41 0.24 -15.12
N LEU A 65 15.56 0.72 -16.36
CA LEU A 65 16.87 1.10 -16.92
C LEU A 65 17.52 2.21 -16.11
N PHE A 66 16.75 3.24 -15.72
CA PHE A 66 17.24 4.32 -14.88
C PHE A 66 17.69 3.81 -13.50
N SER A 67 16.93 2.91 -12.88
CA SER A 67 17.23 2.37 -11.55
C SER A 67 18.47 1.49 -11.56
N ILE A 68 18.62 0.62 -12.58
CA ILE A 68 19.83 -0.18 -12.79
C ILE A 68 21.03 0.75 -13.02
N TRP A 69 20.86 1.81 -13.81
CA TRP A 69 21.91 2.80 -14.06
C TRP A 69 22.37 3.50 -12.77
N VAL A 70 21.44 3.94 -11.91
CA VAL A 70 21.75 4.55 -10.60
C VAL A 70 22.48 3.56 -9.68
N VAL A 71 21.98 2.32 -9.56
CA VAL A 71 22.59 1.31 -8.68
C VAL A 71 23.99 0.93 -9.15
N ARG A 72 24.18 0.73 -10.46
CA ARG A 72 25.48 0.39 -11.05
C ARG A 72 26.49 1.51 -10.87
N LYS A 73 26.08 2.79 -10.98
CA LYS A 73 26.94 3.95 -10.77
C LYS A 73 27.46 4.09 -9.34
N ILE A 74 26.60 3.85 -8.35
CA ILE A 74 26.99 4.03 -6.94
C ILE A 74 27.73 2.80 -6.40
N THR A 75 27.43 1.60 -6.93
CA THR A 75 28.08 0.34 -6.51
C THR A 75 29.43 0.11 -7.20
N HIS A 76 29.59 0.52 -8.47
CA HIS A 76 30.84 0.36 -9.23
C HIS A 76 31.25 1.68 -9.92
N PRO A 77 32.05 2.52 -9.24
CA PRO A 77 32.51 3.81 -9.78
C PRO A 77 33.47 3.68 -10.97
N GLU A 78 34.06 2.51 -11.21
CA GLU A 78 35.33 2.37 -11.94
C GLU A 78 35.18 1.94 -13.41
N THR A 79 34.01 1.44 -13.83
CA THR A 79 33.88 0.74 -15.14
C THR A 79 32.98 1.44 -16.17
N PHE A 80 32.20 2.46 -15.82
CA PHE A 80 31.31 3.15 -16.78
C PHE A 80 31.55 4.66 -16.84
N SER A 81 32.50 5.05 -17.71
CA SER A 81 32.98 6.41 -17.97
C SER A 81 32.19 7.17 -19.07
N MET A 82 30.94 6.84 -19.34
CA MET A 82 30.14 7.55 -20.36
C MET A 82 28.80 8.01 -19.79
N MET A 83 28.79 9.05 -18.94
CA MET A 83 27.77 10.14 -18.87
C MET A 83 27.91 11.09 -17.64
N PRO A 84 27.34 12.33 -17.68
CA PRO A 84 27.89 13.53 -17.05
C PRO A 84 27.86 13.56 -15.52
N LYS A 85 28.93 14.11 -14.94
CA LYS A 85 29.12 14.27 -13.49
C LYS A 85 28.03 15.13 -12.84
N ARG A 86 27.38 16.05 -13.57
CA ARG A 86 26.44 17.04 -13.03
C ARG A 86 25.15 16.45 -12.45
N ILE A 87 24.46 15.55 -13.17
CA ILE A 87 23.15 15.01 -12.73
C ILE A 87 23.32 14.08 -11.54
N SER A 88 24.36 13.24 -11.55
CA SER A 88 24.63 12.35 -10.42
C SER A 88 25.24 13.08 -9.24
N ALA A 89 26.05 14.11 -9.45
CA ALA A 89 26.52 14.96 -8.37
C ALA A 89 25.33 15.68 -7.72
N PHE A 90 24.38 16.20 -8.51
CA PHE A 90 23.14 16.80 -8.01
C PHE A 90 22.28 15.82 -7.22
N ALA A 91 22.03 14.62 -7.77
CA ALA A 91 21.26 13.59 -7.06
C ALA A 91 21.93 13.14 -5.76
N VAL A 92 23.25 12.95 -5.76
CA VAL A 92 24.03 12.58 -4.56
C VAL A 92 24.12 13.73 -3.56
N GLN A 93 24.12 14.98 -4.03
CA GLN A 93 24.16 16.18 -3.19
C GLN A 93 22.81 16.41 -2.48
N ILE A 94 21.68 16.04 -3.11
CA ILE A 94 20.35 16.18 -2.51
C ILE A 94 20.00 15.01 -1.58
N LEU A 95 20.26 13.76 -1.99
CA LEU A 95 19.79 12.56 -1.27
C LEU A 95 20.89 11.83 -0.50
N GLY A 96 22.18 12.12 -0.73
CA GLY A 96 23.27 11.31 -0.21
C GLY A 96 23.41 9.96 -0.93
N LYS A 97 24.61 9.34 -0.82
CA LYS A 97 24.92 8.09 -1.54
C LYS A 97 24.11 6.88 -1.04
N GLY A 98 23.84 6.80 0.27
CA GLY A 98 23.12 5.70 0.89
C GLY A 98 21.64 5.63 0.48
N PRO A 99 20.85 6.71 0.68
CA PRO A 99 19.43 6.75 0.32
C PRO A 99 19.18 6.56 -1.17
N LEU A 100 20.08 7.06 -2.02
CA LEU A 100 19.97 6.90 -3.47
C LEU A 100 20.18 5.45 -3.92
N LEU A 101 21.13 4.73 -3.30
CA LEU A 101 21.31 3.28 -3.51
C LEU A 101 20.09 2.50 -3.05
N VAL A 102 19.53 2.90 -1.91
CA VAL A 102 18.34 2.31 -1.34
C VAL A 102 17.17 2.46 -2.30
N LEU A 103 16.88 3.69 -2.74
CA LEU A 103 15.80 3.98 -3.67
C LEU A 103 15.95 3.21 -4.99
N GLY A 104 17.16 3.18 -5.56
CA GLY A 104 17.45 2.43 -6.78
C GLY A 104 17.19 0.93 -6.63
N LYS A 105 17.59 0.33 -5.49
CA LYS A 105 17.32 -1.10 -5.20
C LYS A 105 15.84 -1.40 -5.03
N VAL A 106 15.07 -0.47 -4.48
CA VAL A 106 13.62 -0.60 -4.29
C VAL A 106 12.86 -0.40 -5.61
N LEU A 107 13.32 0.50 -6.48
CA LEU A 107 12.68 0.76 -7.77
C LEU A 107 12.80 -0.40 -8.76
N ILE A 108 13.85 -1.25 -8.66
CA ILE A 108 14.01 -2.42 -9.54
C ILE A 108 12.82 -3.39 -9.44
N PRO A 109 12.47 -3.96 -8.26
CA PRO A 109 11.30 -4.83 -8.15
C PRO A 109 9.99 -4.09 -8.45
N SER A 110 9.92 -2.79 -8.13
CA SER A 110 8.75 -1.96 -8.45
C SER A 110 8.51 -1.85 -9.96
N SER A 111 9.59 -1.74 -10.74
CA SER A 111 9.53 -1.63 -12.20
C SER A 111 9.10 -2.96 -12.84
N ILE A 112 9.50 -4.09 -12.27
CA ILE A 112 9.03 -5.41 -12.72
C ILE A 112 7.52 -5.52 -12.52
N ILE A 113 7.01 -5.08 -11.37
CA ILE A 113 5.56 -5.06 -11.09
C ILE A 113 4.85 -4.08 -12.03
N ALA A 114 5.44 -2.91 -12.33
CA ALA A 114 4.91 -1.96 -13.30
C ALA A 114 4.76 -2.58 -14.70
N ILE A 115 5.76 -3.35 -15.14
CA ILE A 115 5.71 -4.05 -16.43
C ILE A 115 4.60 -5.11 -16.43
N ILE A 116 4.48 -5.91 -15.37
CA ILE A 116 3.40 -6.90 -15.24
C ILE A 116 2.02 -6.23 -15.27
N ALA A 117 1.85 -5.15 -14.50
CA ALA A 117 0.62 -4.36 -14.49
C ALA A 117 0.34 -3.73 -15.87
N GLY A 118 1.37 -3.20 -16.54
CA GLY A 118 1.26 -2.65 -17.89
C GLY A 118 0.86 -3.69 -18.94
N VAL A 119 1.30 -4.95 -18.80
CA VAL A 119 0.84 -6.06 -19.65
C VAL A 119 -0.64 -6.36 -19.38
N ILE A 120 -1.07 -6.36 -18.12
CA ILE A 120 -2.48 -6.58 -17.75
C ILE A 120 -3.39 -5.48 -18.31
N PHE A 121 -2.94 -4.23 -18.27
CA PHE A 121 -3.66 -3.07 -18.83
C PHE A 121 -3.45 -2.90 -20.34
N ASN A 122 -2.57 -3.70 -20.95
CA ASN A 122 -2.15 -3.61 -22.34
C ASN A 122 -1.74 -2.18 -22.75
N ASN A 123 -0.93 -1.54 -21.92
CA ASN A 123 -0.48 -0.17 -22.10
C ASN A 123 1.05 -0.10 -22.24
N PHE A 124 1.53 0.33 -23.40
CA PHE A 124 2.94 0.53 -23.69
C PHE A 124 3.15 1.97 -24.16
N PHE A 125 3.71 2.83 -23.30
CA PHE A 125 3.89 4.25 -23.63
C PHE A 125 2.58 4.97 -24.02
N GLY A 126 1.42 4.50 -23.57
CA GLY A 126 0.10 4.98 -24.03
C GLY A 126 -0.48 4.19 -25.23
N PHE A 127 0.32 3.37 -25.91
CA PHE A 127 -0.12 2.58 -27.06
C PHE A 127 -0.64 1.20 -26.65
N LYS A 128 -1.74 0.77 -27.29
CA LYS A 128 -2.24 -0.60 -27.20
C LYS A 128 -1.41 -1.50 -28.11
N LEU A 129 -0.56 -2.35 -27.52
CA LEU A 129 0.42 -3.13 -28.28
C LEU A 129 -0.06 -4.55 -28.59
N LEU A 130 -0.91 -5.14 -27.74
CA LEU A 130 -1.48 -6.48 -27.95
C LEU A 130 -2.91 -6.40 -28.50
N PRO A 131 -3.36 -7.37 -29.33
CA PRO A 131 -4.72 -7.46 -29.85
C PRO A 131 -5.76 -7.91 -28.81
N PHE A 132 -5.37 -8.15 -27.56
CA PHE A 132 -6.24 -8.56 -26.45
C PHE A 132 -6.18 -7.54 -25.32
N THR A 133 -7.33 -6.96 -24.95
CA THR A 133 -7.48 -6.08 -23.79
C THR A 133 -8.24 -6.83 -22.68
N ILE A 134 -7.53 -7.23 -21.62
CA ILE A 134 -8.15 -7.92 -20.47
C ILE A 134 -8.88 -6.89 -19.58
N LEU A 135 -8.35 -5.67 -19.50
CA LEU A 135 -8.92 -4.56 -18.76
C LEU A 135 -8.58 -3.26 -19.50
N ASP A 136 -9.51 -2.70 -20.25
CA ASP A 136 -9.35 -1.38 -20.86
C ASP A 136 -9.60 -0.29 -19.80
N PRO A 137 -8.58 0.43 -19.29
CA PRO A 137 -8.76 1.51 -18.31
C PRO A 137 -9.57 2.71 -18.84
N ILE A 138 -9.78 2.79 -20.15
CA ILE A 138 -10.37 3.95 -20.84
C ILE A 138 -11.91 3.83 -20.92
N THR A 139 -12.46 2.61 -20.96
CA THR A 139 -13.92 2.42 -21.02
C THR A 139 -14.53 2.69 -19.64
N SER A 140 -15.70 3.33 -19.55
CA SER A 140 -16.36 3.62 -18.25
C SER A 140 -16.55 2.37 -17.37
N TYR A 141 -16.67 1.19 -17.99
CA TYR A 141 -16.73 -0.10 -17.31
C TYR A 141 -15.38 -0.54 -16.69
N GLY A 142 -14.26 -0.16 -17.30
CA GLY A 142 -12.91 -0.41 -16.79
C GLY A 142 -12.58 0.45 -15.58
N ILE A 143 -12.98 1.73 -15.58
CA ILE A 143 -12.79 2.65 -14.44
C ILE A 143 -13.52 2.11 -13.20
N ALA A 144 -14.78 1.70 -13.35
CA ALA A 144 -15.56 1.14 -12.26
C ALA A 144 -14.91 -0.14 -11.69
N LYS A 145 -14.41 -1.04 -12.56
CA LYS A 145 -13.69 -2.24 -12.15
C LYS A 145 -12.37 -1.92 -11.43
N LEU A 146 -11.59 -0.96 -11.92
CA LEU A 146 -10.33 -0.54 -11.30
C LEU A 146 -10.57 0.06 -9.92
N LEU A 147 -11.59 0.91 -9.78
CA LEU A 147 -12.01 1.47 -8.51
C LEU A 147 -12.40 0.37 -7.51
N LEU A 148 -13.12 -0.65 -7.99
CA LEU A 148 -13.54 -1.81 -7.20
C LEU A 148 -12.32 -2.65 -6.76
N ILE A 149 -11.39 -2.93 -7.68
CA ILE A 149 -10.12 -3.63 -7.37
C ILE A 149 -9.32 -2.86 -6.31
N SER A 150 -9.22 -1.54 -6.45
CA SER A 150 -8.54 -0.68 -5.48
C SER A 150 -9.23 -0.66 -4.11
N GLY A 151 -10.56 -0.64 -4.08
CA GLY A 151 -11.33 -0.79 -2.85
C GLY A 151 -11.02 -2.12 -2.15
N TYR A 152 -10.92 -3.22 -2.89
CA TYR A 152 -10.51 -4.51 -2.32
C TYR A 152 -9.07 -4.51 -1.81
N ILE A 153 -8.13 -3.91 -2.54
CA ILE A 153 -6.75 -3.78 -2.08
C ILE A 153 -6.69 -2.96 -0.79
N GLY A 154 -7.43 -1.85 -0.72
CA GLY A 154 -7.52 -1.04 0.49
C GLY A 154 -8.13 -1.79 1.66
N LEU A 155 -9.21 -2.54 1.44
CA LEU A 155 -9.82 -3.40 2.46
C LEU A 155 -8.85 -4.47 2.95
N ALA A 156 -8.12 -5.14 2.05
CA ALA A 156 -7.13 -6.15 2.40
C ALA A 156 -6.01 -5.55 3.26
N MET A 157 -5.55 -4.34 2.92
CA MET A 157 -4.45 -3.67 3.62
C MET A 157 -4.87 -3.16 5.00
N VAL A 158 -6.07 -2.60 5.12
CA VAL A 158 -6.67 -2.22 6.40
C VAL A 158 -6.91 -3.45 7.27
N SER A 159 -7.39 -4.55 6.68
CA SER A 159 -7.55 -5.83 7.40
C SER A 159 -6.23 -6.36 7.92
N PHE A 160 -5.17 -6.31 7.10
CA PHE A 160 -3.82 -6.68 7.52
C PHE A 160 -3.33 -5.83 8.70
N GLY A 161 -3.57 -4.52 8.67
CA GLY A 161 -3.27 -3.63 9.79
C GLY A 161 -3.97 -4.03 11.09
N PHE A 162 -5.27 -4.32 11.06
CA PHE A 162 -6.00 -4.78 12.25
C PHE A 162 -5.57 -6.17 12.72
N ILE A 163 -5.23 -7.09 11.81
CA ILE A 163 -4.69 -8.41 12.17
C ILE A 163 -3.38 -8.25 12.92
N LEU A 164 -2.47 -7.40 12.45
CA LEU A 164 -1.24 -7.10 13.18
C LEU A 164 -1.53 -6.45 14.54
N GLY A 165 -2.51 -5.55 14.61
CA GLY A 165 -2.97 -4.97 15.87
C GLY A 165 -3.47 -6.03 16.86
N ILE A 166 -4.25 -7.00 16.40
CA ILE A 166 -4.73 -8.13 17.22
C ILE A 166 -3.54 -8.96 17.71
N LEU A 167 -2.63 -9.35 16.83
CA LEU A 167 -1.46 -10.15 17.17
C LEU A 167 -0.57 -9.44 18.19
N ASN A 168 -0.33 -8.14 18.01
CA ASN A 168 0.47 -7.34 18.92
C ASN A 168 -0.20 -7.20 20.30
N ASN A 169 -1.51 -6.95 20.34
CA ASN A 169 -2.25 -6.79 21.59
C ASN A 169 -2.36 -8.11 22.38
N ILE A 170 -2.48 -9.25 21.69
CA ILE A 170 -2.44 -10.59 22.32
C ILE A 170 -1.05 -10.86 22.88
N ALA A 171 0.02 -10.51 22.16
CA ALA A 171 1.40 -10.70 22.63
C ALA A 171 1.70 -9.91 23.92
N HIS A 172 1.11 -8.73 24.08
CA HIS A 172 1.24 -7.89 25.27
C HIS A 172 0.26 -8.25 26.41
N GLY A 173 -0.65 -9.20 26.21
CA GLY A 173 -1.63 -9.64 27.22
C GLY A 173 -2.82 -8.70 27.44
N ASP A 174 -2.98 -7.67 26.60
CA ASP A 174 -4.06 -6.67 26.69
C ASP A 174 -5.34 -7.17 25.97
N ASN A 175 -6.07 -8.10 26.61
CA ASN A 175 -7.28 -8.71 26.05
C ASN A 175 -8.35 -7.69 25.62
N HIS A 176 -8.43 -6.54 26.32
CA HIS A 176 -9.40 -5.50 26.02
C HIS A 176 -9.12 -4.79 24.67
N LYS A 177 -7.84 -4.47 24.38
CA LYS A 177 -7.46 -3.85 23.10
C LYS A 177 -7.52 -4.83 21.94
N ALA A 178 -7.25 -6.11 22.20
CA ALA A 178 -7.39 -7.18 21.21
C ALA A 178 -8.85 -7.31 20.74
N ILE A 179 -9.82 -7.32 21.66
CA ILE A 179 -11.25 -7.40 21.31
C ILE A 179 -11.70 -6.16 20.52
N SER A 180 -11.21 -4.96 20.87
CA SER A 180 -11.52 -3.75 20.10
C SER A 180 -11.01 -3.84 18.66
N SER A 181 -9.78 -4.35 18.49
CA SER A 181 -9.17 -4.55 17.16
C SER A 181 -9.95 -5.56 16.30
N VAL A 182 -10.54 -6.59 16.92
CA VAL A 182 -11.47 -7.52 16.26
C VAL A 182 -12.77 -6.80 15.87
N GLY A 183 -13.31 -5.94 16.75
CA GLY A 183 -14.46 -5.11 16.45
C GLY A 183 -14.26 -4.24 15.21
N TRP A 184 -13.10 -3.59 15.11
CA TRP A 184 -12.71 -2.81 13.94
C TRP A 184 -12.61 -3.63 12.65
N LEU A 185 -12.05 -4.85 12.73
CA LEU A 185 -11.97 -5.74 11.58
C LEU A 185 -13.38 -6.14 11.10
N ILE A 186 -14.28 -6.51 12.01
CA ILE A 186 -15.66 -6.87 11.68
C ILE A 186 -16.41 -5.66 11.09
N LEU A 187 -16.21 -4.47 11.65
CA LEU A 187 -16.79 -3.22 11.16
C LEU A 187 -16.30 -2.94 9.73
N ALA A 188 -15.00 -3.04 9.48
CA ALA A 188 -14.40 -2.80 8.16
C ALA A 188 -15.02 -3.69 7.08
N TRP A 189 -15.11 -5.00 7.35
CA TRP A 189 -15.72 -5.96 6.42
C TRP A 189 -17.22 -5.75 6.26
N GLY A 190 -17.94 -5.47 7.35
CA GLY A 190 -19.38 -5.19 7.33
C GLY A 190 -19.71 -3.96 6.47
N VAL A 191 -19.00 -2.85 6.68
CA VAL A 191 -19.18 -1.61 5.90
C VAL A 191 -18.78 -1.81 4.44
N ALA A 192 -17.65 -2.47 4.17
CA ALA A 192 -17.17 -2.68 2.81
C ALA A 192 -18.13 -3.55 1.97
N ILE A 193 -18.59 -4.69 2.51
CA ILE A 193 -19.51 -5.58 1.79
C ILE A 193 -20.89 -4.92 1.65
N THR A 194 -21.37 -4.20 2.67
CA THR A 194 -22.63 -3.44 2.57
C THR A 194 -22.55 -2.38 1.48
N GLY A 195 -21.45 -1.63 1.42
CA GLY A 195 -21.19 -0.65 0.35
C GLY A 195 -21.11 -1.30 -1.04
N LEU A 196 -20.49 -2.48 -1.14
CA LEU A 196 -20.41 -3.23 -2.39
C LEU A 196 -21.78 -3.71 -2.89
N ASN A 197 -22.63 -4.21 -1.98
CA ASN A 197 -24.01 -4.60 -2.30
C ASN A 197 -24.83 -3.40 -2.80
N PHE A 198 -24.62 -2.22 -2.20
CA PHE A 198 -25.24 -0.98 -2.65
C PHE A 198 -24.78 -0.58 -4.06
N LEU A 199 -23.48 -0.67 -4.35
CA LEU A 199 -22.91 -0.35 -5.68
C LEU A 199 -23.41 -1.28 -6.79
N HIS A 200 -23.62 -2.57 -6.50
CA HIS A 200 -24.15 -3.54 -7.47
C HIS A 200 -25.67 -3.47 -7.65
N LYS A 201 -26.35 -2.50 -7.02
CA LYS A 201 -27.82 -2.39 -6.99
C LYS A 201 -28.51 -3.67 -6.55
N VAL A 202 -27.85 -4.48 -5.72
CA VAL A 202 -28.48 -5.65 -5.11
C VAL A 202 -29.48 -5.12 -4.09
N SER A 203 -30.74 -5.51 -4.21
CA SER A 203 -31.78 -5.12 -3.26
C SER A 203 -31.39 -5.61 -1.87
N ILE A 204 -31.07 -4.68 -0.97
CA ILE A 204 -30.72 -4.99 0.42
C ILE A 204 -32.01 -5.43 1.12
N SER A 205 -32.24 -6.74 1.18
CA SER A 205 -33.26 -7.31 2.05
C SER A 205 -32.68 -7.39 3.46
N LEU A 206 -33.30 -6.70 4.40
CA LEU A 206 -32.98 -6.77 5.84
C LEU A 206 -33.60 -7.99 6.53
N ASN A 207 -34.46 -8.74 5.81
CA ASN A 207 -35.17 -9.88 6.36
C ASN A 207 -34.23 -11.11 6.42
N PRO A 208 -33.95 -11.68 7.61
CA PRO A 208 -33.05 -12.82 7.78
C PRO A 208 -33.48 -14.08 7.00
N ILE A 209 -34.77 -14.16 6.64
CA ILE A 209 -35.38 -15.35 6.04
C ILE A 209 -35.34 -15.30 4.50
N THR A 210 -35.47 -14.11 3.89
CA THR A 210 -35.55 -13.98 2.42
C THR A 210 -34.25 -13.57 1.74
N GLY A 211 -33.27 -13.06 2.51
CA GLY A 211 -31.97 -12.64 1.96
C GLY A 211 -30.84 -12.70 2.98
N PRO A 212 -30.50 -13.89 3.52
CA PRO A 212 -29.45 -14.02 4.55
C PRO A 212 -28.10 -13.45 4.09
N LEU A 213 -27.78 -13.57 2.81
CA LEU A 213 -26.52 -13.07 2.24
C LEU A 213 -26.43 -11.53 2.17
N THR A 214 -27.55 -10.82 2.03
CA THR A 214 -27.57 -9.34 1.96
C THR A 214 -27.74 -8.70 3.33
N ALA A 215 -28.38 -9.39 4.27
CA ALA A 215 -28.59 -8.91 5.62
C ALA A 215 -27.36 -9.11 6.52
N LEU A 216 -26.61 -10.21 6.32
CA LEU A 216 -25.44 -10.56 7.13
C LEU A 216 -24.38 -9.43 7.21
N PRO A 217 -23.98 -8.76 6.12
CA PRO A 217 -23.00 -7.67 6.18
C PRO A 217 -23.45 -6.47 7.02
N VAL A 218 -24.76 -6.18 7.00
CA VAL A 218 -25.35 -5.09 7.79
C VAL A 218 -25.31 -5.45 9.28
N TYR A 219 -25.68 -6.68 9.63
CA TYR A 219 -25.57 -7.16 11.01
C TYR A 219 -24.12 -7.19 11.50
N MET A 220 -23.18 -7.59 10.64
CA MET A 220 -21.74 -7.52 10.95
C MET A 220 -21.29 -6.08 11.20
N ALA A 221 -21.69 -5.12 10.36
CA ALA A 221 -21.33 -3.72 10.53
C ALA A 221 -21.87 -3.16 11.87
N ILE A 222 -23.12 -3.47 12.21
CA ILE A 222 -23.74 -3.06 13.48
C ILE A 222 -23.03 -3.71 14.67
N LEU A 223 -22.75 -5.02 14.60
CA LEU A 223 -22.06 -5.76 15.65
C LEU A 223 -20.65 -5.21 15.87
N GLY A 224 -19.89 -4.99 14.79
CA GLY A 224 -18.56 -4.38 14.85
C GLY A 224 -18.59 -2.99 15.48
N LEU A 225 -19.58 -2.16 15.11
CA LEU A 225 -19.79 -0.84 15.71
C LEU A 225 -20.08 -0.91 17.21
N ILE A 226 -20.94 -1.85 17.64
CA ILE A 226 -21.24 -2.04 19.07
C ILE A 226 -19.97 -2.44 19.84
N ILE A 227 -19.19 -3.40 19.33
CA ILE A 227 -17.93 -3.81 19.97
C ILE A 227 -16.98 -2.62 20.10
N VAL A 228 -16.77 -1.85 19.03
CA VAL A 228 -15.88 -0.68 19.05
C VAL A 228 -16.36 0.35 20.07
N ILE A 229 -17.66 0.69 20.10
CA ILE A 229 -18.17 1.69 21.05
C ILE A 229 -18.04 1.21 22.51
N VAL A 230 -18.30 -0.07 22.78
CA VAL A 230 -18.22 -0.63 24.14
C VAL A 230 -16.78 -0.68 24.64
N PHE A 231 -15.83 -1.07 23.80
CA PHE A 231 -14.43 -1.27 24.19
C PHE A 231 -13.58 0.01 24.06
N GLU A 232 -13.77 0.85 23.05
CA GLU A 232 -13.00 2.10 22.89
C GLU A 232 -13.68 3.34 23.46
N ARG A 233 -14.89 3.19 24.02
CA ARG A 233 -15.72 4.29 24.55
C ARG A 233 -15.88 5.41 23.50
N GLY A 234 -16.07 6.66 23.93
CA GLY A 234 -16.34 7.82 23.07
C GLY A 234 -15.27 8.12 22.01
N ARG A 235 -14.07 7.51 22.10
CA ARG A 235 -13.05 7.63 21.06
C ARG A 235 -13.41 6.82 19.80
N GLY A 236 -14.05 5.66 19.97
CA GLY A 236 -14.44 4.79 18.86
C GLY A 236 -15.36 5.47 17.85
N MET A 237 -16.30 6.31 18.30
CA MET A 237 -17.21 7.04 17.40
C MET A 237 -16.50 8.06 16.50
N ILE A 238 -15.42 8.66 16.98
CA ILE A 238 -14.64 9.67 16.23
C ILE A 238 -13.79 8.98 15.17
N GLU A 239 -13.39 7.73 15.39
CA GLU A 239 -12.48 6.99 14.51
C GLU A 239 -13.23 6.23 13.39
N VAL A 240 -14.54 5.99 13.50
CA VAL A 240 -15.32 5.26 12.48
C VAL A 240 -15.25 5.91 11.09
N PRO A 241 -15.41 7.24 10.93
CA PRO A 241 -15.20 7.89 9.63
C PRO A 241 -13.77 7.72 9.11
N SER A 242 -12.78 7.65 10.00
CA SER A 242 -11.37 7.44 9.61
C SER A 242 -11.17 6.08 8.96
N LEU A 243 -11.84 5.02 9.45
CA LEU A 243 -11.78 3.70 8.84
C LEU A 243 -12.22 3.72 7.37
N ILE A 244 -13.37 4.35 7.09
CA ILE A 244 -13.90 4.50 5.73
C ILE A 244 -12.91 5.30 4.88
N SER A 245 -12.38 6.40 5.43
CA SER A 245 -11.36 7.22 4.79
C SER A 245 -10.10 6.41 4.45
N HIS A 246 -9.62 5.52 5.33
CA HIS A 246 -8.45 4.68 5.06
C HIS A 246 -8.70 3.72 3.90
N ILE A 247 -9.85 3.05 3.84
CA ILE A 247 -10.19 2.14 2.74
C ILE A 247 -10.34 2.92 1.43
N LEU A 248 -11.08 4.04 1.46
CA LEU A 248 -11.29 4.87 0.27
C LEU A 248 -10.02 5.58 -0.19
N SER A 249 -9.04 5.83 0.68
CA SER A 249 -7.78 6.49 0.30
C SER A 249 -7.01 5.73 -0.78
N TYR A 250 -7.19 4.40 -0.87
CA TYR A 250 -6.57 3.56 -1.90
C TYR A 250 -7.10 3.86 -3.30
N THR A 251 -8.29 4.44 -3.43
CA THR A 251 -8.82 4.91 -4.74
C THR A 251 -7.90 5.93 -5.41
N ARG A 252 -7.04 6.60 -4.62
CA ARG A 252 -5.99 7.50 -5.14
C ARG A 252 -5.00 6.78 -6.06
N ILE A 253 -4.71 5.50 -5.82
CA ILE A 253 -3.84 4.69 -6.68
C ILE A 253 -4.42 4.63 -8.11
N VAL A 254 -5.73 4.40 -8.20
CA VAL A 254 -6.46 4.39 -9.48
C VAL A 254 -6.50 5.78 -10.09
N GLY A 255 -6.70 6.82 -9.28
CA GLY A 255 -6.65 8.21 -9.77
C GLY A 255 -5.31 8.55 -10.43
N ILE A 256 -4.19 8.15 -9.83
CA ILE A 256 -2.84 8.36 -10.38
C ILE A 256 -2.64 7.54 -11.66
N LEU A 257 -3.05 6.27 -11.65
CA LEU A 257 -2.97 5.38 -12.82
C LEU A 257 -3.81 5.91 -14.00
N LEU A 258 -5.04 6.36 -13.76
CA LEU A 258 -5.90 6.90 -14.81
C LEU A 258 -5.35 8.22 -15.34
N ALA A 259 -4.81 9.08 -14.47
CA ALA A 259 -4.19 10.33 -14.89
C ALA A 259 -3.00 10.09 -15.83
N SER A 260 -2.14 9.12 -15.55
CA SER A 260 -1.01 8.79 -16.43
C SER A 260 -1.49 8.22 -17.79
N VAL A 261 -2.46 7.32 -17.78
CA VAL A 261 -3.04 6.72 -18.99
C VAL A 261 -3.74 7.76 -19.86
N ILE A 262 -4.57 8.63 -19.27
CA ILE A 262 -5.30 9.67 -20.01
C ILE A 262 -4.33 10.70 -20.57
N LEU A 263 -3.31 11.11 -19.82
CA LEU A 263 -2.31 12.06 -20.31
C LEU A 263 -1.50 11.49 -21.47
N ALA A 264 -1.15 10.20 -21.42
CA ALA A 264 -0.52 9.53 -22.55
C ALA A 264 -1.41 9.54 -23.79
N PHE A 265 -2.72 9.28 -23.63
CA PHE A 265 -3.68 9.31 -24.73
C PHE A 265 -3.92 10.71 -25.33
N VAL A 266 -3.83 11.79 -24.54
CA VAL A 266 -4.08 13.17 -25.01
C VAL A 266 -2.86 13.80 -25.70
N VAL A 267 -1.66 13.28 -25.44
CA VAL A 267 -0.42 13.76 -26.07
C VAL A 267 -0.25 13.23 -27.50
N ASP A 268 -1.05 12.23 -27.89
CA ASP A 268 -1.23 11.75 -29.26
C ASP A 268 -2.27 12.59 -30.05
#